data_AF-A0A6M3L7R3-F1
#
_entry.id   AF-A0A6M3L7R3-F1
#
_cell.length_a   1.000
_cell.length_b   1.000
_cell.length_c   1.000
_cell.angle_alpha   90.00
_cell.angle_beta   90.00
_cell.angle_gamma   90.00
#
_symmetry.space_group_name_H-M   'P 1'
#
loop_
_entity.id
_entity.type
_entity.pdbx_description
1 polymer ?
#
loop_
_entity_poly.entity_id
_entity_poly.type
_entity_poly.pdbx_seq_one_letter_code
_entity_poly.pdbx_strand_id
1 'polypeptide(L)'
;MTDRQKERLAELLARQNDADAKPLTAKMKTEVEALVASRDAQFAFGATALSYIRDCWLRNEYGYDEPVMTNEMLKGLLCEEEAIGVLSRQVEGEFRVKNEQTWENAWFVGTPDVVGADVVEDVKCSWTLRTFMEVQHPSALYFAQGQVYMDLTGRDKFRLCHVLVATPLEIVMEEQKRFYFRFNCDESNHHYLECVRKVESMHAASGLLPEEDRIKVFEFERNDIYLMKLRKRVEQARVVYRTLTLRGDNDG
;
A
#
# COMPACT_ATOMS: atom_id res chain seq x y z
N MET A 1 2.29 19.85 10.14
CA MET A 1 1.09 20.06 10.98
C MET A 1 -0.17 19.50 10.33
N THR A 2 -0.99 18.72 11.05
CA THR A 2 -2.27 18.14 10.60
C THR A 2 -3.38 19.20 10.52
N ASP A 3 -4.50 18.91 9.84
CA ASP A 3 -5.60 19.87 9.73
C ASP A 3 -6.24 20.17 11.09
N ARG A 4 -6.39 19.16 11.95
CA ARG A 4 -6.81 19.34 13.35
C ARG A 4 -5.85 20.24 14.16
N GLN A 5 -4.55 20.13 13.91
CA GLN A 5 -3.56 21.00 14.55
C GLN A 5 -3.63 22.44 14.02
N LYS A 6 -3.97 22.66 12.75
CA LYS A 6 -4.21 24.00 12.17
C LYS A 6 -5.45 24.65 12.77
N GLU A 7 -6.56 23.91 12.85
CA GLU A 7 -7.80 24.38 13.49
C GLU A 7 -7.56 24.75 14.95
N ARG A 8 -6.83 23.88 15.68
CA ARG A 8 -6.47 24.14 17.07
C ARG A 8 -5.58 25.37 17.24
N LEU A 9 -4.60 25.55 16.37
CA LEU A 9 -3.75 26.75 16.39
C LEU A 9 -4.58 28.01 16.09
N ALA A 10 -5.48 27.95 15.10
CA ALA A 10 -6.37 29.07 14.77
C ALA A 10 -7.29 29.45 15.94
N GLU A 11 -7.87 28.46 16.63
CA GLU A 11 -8.69 28.66 17.84
C GLU A 11 -7.89 29.35 18.94
N LEU A 12 -6.67 28.88 19.23
CA LEU A 12 -5.83 29.44 20.29
C LEU A 12 -5.36 30.87 19.96
N LEU A 13 -5.02 31.15 18.70
CA LEU A 13 -4.65 32.50 18.24
C LEU A 13 -5.85 33.46 18.25
N ALA A 14 -7.04 33.01 17.85
CA ALA A 14 -8.26 33.80 17.92
C ALA A 14 -8.57 34.19 19.38
N ARG A 15 -8.48 33.22 20.30
CA ARG A 15 -8.65 33.46 21.74
C ARG A 15 -7.58 34.38 22.33
N GLN A 16 -6.35 34.34 21.81
CA GLN A 16 -5.28 35.23 22.26
C GLN A 16 -5.52 36.69 21.84
N ASN A 17 -6.20 36.89 20.70
CA ASN A 17 -6.48 38.20 20.12
C ASN A 17 -7.84 38.79 20.54
N ASP A 18 -8.68 38.01 21.23
CA ASP A 18 -9.96 38.44 21.77
C ASP A 18 -9.78 39.10 23.15
N ALA A 19 -10.09 40.39 23.22
CA ALA A 19 -9.93 41.19 24.44
C ALA A 19 -10.89 40.79 25.56
N ASP A 20 -12.02 40.16 25.23
CA ASP A 20 -13.05 39.73 26.18
C ASP A 20 -12.86 38.28 26.64
N ALA A 21 -11.95 37.54 26.00
CA ALA A 21 -11.67 36.14 26.32
C ALA A 21 -10.71 35.98 27.51
N LYS A 22 -10.89 34.89 28.27
CA LYS A 22 -9.96 34.53 29.35
C LYS A 22 -8.55 34.29 28.79
N PRO A 23 -7.49 34.87 29.40
CA PRO A 23 -6.11 34.70 28.96
C PRO A 23 -5.71 33.23 28.80
N LEU A 24 -4.81 32.96 27.86
CA LEU A 24 -4.25 31.63 27.68
C LEU A 24 -3.52 31.16 28.95
N THR A 25 -3.83 29.94 29.39
CA THR A 25 -3.10 29.28 30.48
C THR A 25 -1.65 29.00 30.06
N ALA A 26 -0.75 28.78 31.03
CA ALA A 26 0.64 28.43 30.74
C ALA A 26 0.76 27.20 29.81
N LYS A 27 -0.10 26.20 30.00
CA LYS A 27 -0.18 25.01 29.14
C LYS A 27 -0.59 25.35 27.71
N MET A 28 -1.58 26.23 27.53
CA MET A 28 -2.03 26.69 26.21
C MET A 28 -0.96 27.53 25.50
N LYS A 29 -0.19 28.34 26.23
CA LYS A 29 0.94 29.10 25.63
C LYS A 29 2.02 28.16 25.10
N THR A 30 2.39 27.15 25.90
CA THR A 30 3.34 26.11 25.48
C THR A 30 2.82 25.32 24.27
N GLU A 31 1.51 25.05 24.23
CA GLU A 31 0.84 24.40 23.09
C GLU A 31 0.90 25.28 21.83
N VAL A 32 0.65 26.60 21.95
CA VAL A 32 0.80 27.55 20.84
C VAL A 32 2.24 27.57 20.33
N GLU A 33 3.24 27.67 21.22
CA GLU A 33 4.66 27.65 20.84
C GLU A 33 5.03 26.37 20.09
N ALA A 34 4.59 25.20 20.57
CA ALA A 34 4.83 23.92 19.90
C ALA A 34 4.11 23.82 18.53
N LEU A 35 2.88 24.32 18.43
CA LEU A 35 2.10 24.31 17.18
C LEU A 35 2.67 25.30 16.16
N VAL A 36 3.13 26.48 16.59
CA VAL A 36 3.83 27.45 15.73
C VAL A 36 5.15 26.87 15.23
N ALA A 37 5.95 26.27 16.12
CA ALA A 37 7.16 25.56 15.72
C ALA A 37 6.87 24.41 14.73
N SER A 38 5.77 23.66 14.91
CA SER A 38 5.35 22.60 13.99
C SER A 38 4.79 23.12 12.65
N ARG A 39 4.19 24.31 12.65
CA ARG A 39 3.74 25.01 11.43
C ARG A 39 4.93 25.47 10.61
N ASP A 40 5.96 25.99 11.28
CA ASP A 40 7.15 26.58 10.66
C ASP A 40 8.24 25.53 10.38
N ALA A 41 8.13 24.33 10.97
CA ALA A 41 9.01 23.20 10.70
C ALA A 41 8.94 22.75 9.25
N GLN A 42 10.13 22.56 8.66
CA GLN A 42 10.27 21.95 7.34
C GLN A 42 9.70 20.53 7.37
N PHE A 43 9.01 20.12 6.31
CA PHE A 43 8.41 18.79 6.24
C PHE A 43 9.48 17.70 6.38
N ALA A 44 9.27 16.75 7.29
CA ALA A 44 10.11 15.58 7.50
C ALA A 44 9.37 14.29 7.14
N PHE A 45 10.08 13.34 6.54
CA PHE A 45 9.57 12.01 6.25
C PHE A 45 9.58 11.12 7.51
N GLY A 46 8.63 10.19 7.59
CA GLY A 46 8.66 9.13 8.60
C GLY A 46 9.72 8.08 8.29
N ALA A 47 10.03 7.23 9.29
CA ALA A 47 11.09 6.22 9.19
C ALA A 47 10.95 5.30 7.97
N THR A 48 9.75 4.82 7.67
CA THR A 48 9.49 3.94 6.51
C THR A 48 9.80 4.61 5.18
N ALA A 49 9.41 5.87 5.01
CA ALA A 49 9.68 6.61 3.78
C ALA A 49 11.18 6.92 3.63
N LEU A 50 11.86 7.27 4.73
CA LEU A 50 13.31 7.46 4.73
C LEU A 50 14.07 6.16 4.41
N SER A 51 13.61 5.02 4.95
CA SER A 51 14.15 3.71 4.61
C SER A 51 14.07 3.48 3.11
N TYR A 52 12.88 3.64 2.51
CA TYR A 52 12.70 3.42 1.09
C TYR A 52 13.53 4.36 0.19
N ILE A 53 13.70 5.63 0.59
CA ILE A 53 14.57 6.58 -0.13
C ILE A 53 16.03 6.11 -0.09
N ARG A 54 16.49 5.58 1.05
CA ARG A 54 17.85 5.03 1.20
C ARG A 54 18.03 3.75 0.36
N ASP A 55 17.03 2.88 0.32
CA ASP A 55 17.06 1.67 -0.51
C ASP A 55 17.18 2.03 -2.00
N CYS A 56 16.40 3.03 -2.46
CA CYS A 56 16.52 3.56 -3.83
C CYS A 56 17.92 4.11 -4.11
N TRP A 57 18.51 4.82 -3.15
CA TRP A 57 19.86 5.39 -3.28
C TRP A 57 20.94 4.31 -3.32
N LEU A 58 20.86 3.30 -2.46
CA LEU A 58 21.77 2.15 -2.47
C LEU A 58 21.71 1.39 -3.80
N ARG A 59 20.50 1.18 -4.34
CA ARG A 59 20.29 0.54 -5.65
C ARG A 59 20.96 1.36 -6.77
N ASN A 60 20.72 2.66 -6.81
CA ASN A 60 21.18 3.50 -7.91
C ASN A 60 22.70 3.79 -7.84
N GLU A 61 23.27 4.00 -6.66
CA GLU A 61 24.68 4.36 -6.50
C GLU A 61 25.61 3.14 -6.46
N TYR A 62 25.13 2.01 -5.92
CA TYR A 62 25.98 0.81 -5.69
C TYR A 62 25.45 -0.46 -6.37
N GLY A 63 24.27 -0.43 -7.00
CA GLY A 63 23.62 -1.64 -7.49
C GLY A 63 23.22 -2.60 -6.37
N TYR A 64 23.13 -2.12 -5.13
CA TYR A 64 22.75 -2.93 -3.98
C TYR A 64 21.23 -2.99 -3.86
N ASP A 65 20.67 -4.17 -4.02
CA ASP A 65 19.24 -4.42 -3.93
C ASP A 65 18.99 -5.73 -3.17
N GLU A 66 18.19 -5.65 -2.11
CA GLU A 66 17.82 -6.84 -1.34
C GLU A 66 16.56 -7.47 -1.94
N PRO A 67 16.57 -8.80 -2.19
CA PRO A 67 15.37 -9.46 -2.67
C PRO A 67 14.31 -9.47 -1.56
N VAL A 68 13.22 -8.75 -1.80
CA VAL A 68 12.03 -8.78 -0.94
C VAL A 68 10.93 -9.55 -1.68
N MET A 69 10.68 -10.78 -1.25
CA MET A 69 9.60 -11.61 -1.75
C MET A 69 8.92 -12.31 -0.58
N THR A 70 7.63 -12.04 -0.38
CA THR A 70 6.80 -12.78 0.58
C THR A 70 5.89 -13.77 -0.13
N ASN A 71 5.34 -14.73 0.60
CA ASN A 71 4.39 -15.70 0.05
C ASN A 71 3.12 -15.03 -0.49
N GLU A 72 2.68 -13.92 0.11
CA GLU A 72 1.57 -13.11 -0.38
C GLU A 72 1.91 -12.43 -1.72
N MET A 73 3.10 -11.86 -1.84
CA MET A 73 3.58 -11.26 -3.10
C MET A 73 3.69 -12.31 -4.21
N LEU A 74 4.25 -13.48 -3.89
CA LEU A 74 4.40 -14.58 -4.82
C LEU A 74 3.04 -15.14 -5.26
N LYS A 75 2.08 -15.30 -4.34
CA LYS A 75 0.70 -15.68 -4.69
C LYS A 75 0.06 -14.65 -5.62
N GLY A 76 0.23 -13.35 -5.31
CA GLY A 76 -0.22 -12.26 -6.16
C GLY A 76 0.27 -12.43 -7.60
N LEU A 77 1.58 -12.60 -7.77
CA LEU A 77 2.23 -12.76 -9.07
C LEU A 77 1.77 -14.01 -9.83
N LEU A 78 1.73 -15.17 -9.16
CA LEU A 78 1.41 -16.45 -9.81
C LEU A 78 -0.07 -16.60 -10.16
N CYS A 79 -0.96 -15.96 -9.39
CA CYS A 79 -2.41 -16.12 -9.56
C CYS A 79 -3.07 -14.93 -10.26
N GLU A 80 -2.31 -13.93 -10.70
CA GLU A 80 -2.85 -12.71 -11.31
C GLU A 80 -3.73 -13.02 -12.54
N GLU A 81 -3.26 -13.89 -13.44
CA GLU A 81 -3.99 -14.24 -14.66
C GLU A 81 -5.29 -15.03 -14.35
N GLU A 82 -5.24 -15.96 -13.40
CA GLU A 82 -6.43 -16.68 -12.91
C GLU A 82 -7.44 -15.69 -12.31
N ALA A 83 -6.97 -14.75 -11.50
CA ALA A 83 -7.80 -13.74 -10.86
C ALA A 83 -8.42 -12.76 -11.88
N ILE A 84 -7.68 -12.34 -12.90
CA ILE A 84 -8.22 -11.57 -14.04
C ILE A 84 -9.29 -12.38 -14.79
N GLY A 85 -9.08 -13.68 -14.97
CA GLY A 85 -10.05 -14.58 -15.58
C GLY A 85 -11.36 -14.67 -14.78
N VAL A 86 -11.27 -14.85 -13.46
CA VAL A 86 -12.42 -14.82 -12.54
C VAL A 86 -13.14 -13.48 -12.62
N LEU A 87 -12.40 -12.37 -12.54
CA LEU A 87 -12.94 -11.02 -12.67
C LEU A 87 -13.68 -10.82 -14.00
N SER A 88 -13.13 -11.32 -15.10
CA SER A 88 -13.72 -11.21 -16.45
C SER A 88 -15.06 -11.95 -16.59
N ARG A 89 -15.25 -13.05 -15.85
CA ARG A 89 -16.51 -13.82 -15.87
C ARG A 89 -17.60 -13.21 -15.01
N GLN A 90 -17.22 -12.57 -13.91
CA GLN A 90 -18.14 -12.16 -12.85
C GLN A 90 -18.43 -10.66 -12.82
N VAL A 91 -17.56 -9.82 -13.39
CA VAL A 91 -17.70 -8.37 -13.40
C VAL A 91 -17.78 -7.88 -14.83
N GLU A 92 -18.90 -7.25 -15.18
CA GLU A 92 -19.11 -6.65 -16.49
C GLU A 92 -18.02 -5.60 -16.81
N GLY A 93 -17.64 -5.53 -18.07
CA GLY A 93 -16.60 -4.62 -18.53
C GLY A 93 -16.06 -5.01 -19.89
N GLU A 94 -15.05 -4.27 -20.32
CA GLU A 94 -14.27 -4.62 -21.50
C GLU A 94 -13.55 -5.95 -21.31
N PHE A 95 -13.18 -6.58 -22.43
CA PHE A 95 -12.34 -7.77 -22.39
C PHE A 95 -11.01 -7.45 -21.72
N ARG A 96 -10.74 -8.10 -20.59
CA ARG A 96 -9.55 -7.84 -19.78
C ARG A 96 -8.39 -8.65 -20.32
N VAL A 97 -7.29 -7.96 -20.61
CA VAL A 97 -6.01 -8.56 -20.96
C VAL A 97 -5.00 -8.03 -19.97
N LYS A 98 -4.16 -8.92 -19.44
CA LYS A 98 -3.04 -8.54 -18.60
C LYS A 98 -2.16 -7.55 -19.35
N ASN A 99 -1.89 -6.40 -18.72
CA ASN A 99 -0.97 -5.41 -19.22
C ASN A 99 0.45 -5.74 -18.79
N GLU A 100 1.38 -5.78 -19.76
CA GLU A 100 2.81 -5.93 -19.51
C GLU A 100 3.59 -4.61 -19.70
N GLN A 101 2.91 -3.54 -20.13
CA GLN A 101 3.54 -2.26 -20.39
C GLN A 101 3.75 -1.48 -19.09
N THR A 102 5.00 -1.12 -18.82
CA THR A 102 5.36 -0.14 -17.79
C THR A 102 5.22 1.27 -18.34
N TRP A 103 4.61 2.14 -17.54
CA TRP A 103 4.44 3.56 -17.83
C TRP A 103 5.29 4.38 -16.87
N GLU A 104 5.82 5.49 -17.34
CA GLU A 104 6.61 6.41 -16.53
C GLU A 104 6.38 7.87 -16.92
N ASN A 105 6.56 8.75 -15.95
CA ASN A 105 6.59 10.20 -16.15
C ASN A 105 7.65 10.84 -15.26
N ALA A 106 7.64 12.18 -15.17
CA ALA A 106 8.63 12.92 -14.40
C ALA A 106 8.60 12.66 -12.88
N TRP A 107 7.60 11.97 -12.34
CA TRP A 107 7.46 11.69 -10.89
C TRP A 107 7.22 10.22 -10.56
N PHE A 108 6.53 9.46 -11.41
CA PHE A 108 6.08 8.11 -11.11
C PHE A 108 6.47 7.12 -12.20
N VAL A 109 6.53 5.85 -11.81
CA VAL A 109 6.67 4.69 -12.69
C VAL A 109 5.70 3.61 -12.20
N GLY A 110 5.12 2.83 -13.10
CA GLY A 110 4.14 1.83 -12.72
C GLY A 110 3.66 0.93 -13.85
N THR A 111 3.24 -0.28 -13.48
CA THR A 111 2.68 -1.29 -14.38
C THR A 111 1.34 -1.71 -13.81
N PRO A 112 0.22 -1.13 -14.26
CA PRO A 112 -1.11 -1.58 -13.86
C PRO A 112 -1.41 -2.97 -14.43
N ASP A 113 -2.30 -3.73 -13.79
CA ASP A 113 -2.59 -5.11 -14.20
C ASP A 113 -3.47 -5.17 -15.45
N VAL A 114 -4.45 -4.26 -15.56
CA VAL A 114 -5.33 -4.15 -16.73
C VAL A 114 -5.54 -2.68 -17.09
N VAL A 115 -5.36 -2.34 -18.37
CA VAL A 115 -5.59 -0.99 -18.89
C VAL A 115 -6.70 -1.04 -19.93
N GLY A 116 -7.91 -0.61 -19.53
CA GLY A 116 -9.04 -0.43 -20.44
C GLY A 116 -9.04 0.92 -21.15
N ALA A 117 -10.10 1.18 -21.92
CA ALA A 117 -10.31 2.47 -22.57
C ALA A 117 -10.48 3.60 -21.55
N ASP A 118 -11.42 3.43 -20.61
CA ASP A 118 -11.83 4.46 -19.65
C ASP A 118 -11.41 4.18 -18.20
N VAL A 119 -10.99 2.95 -17.90
CA VAL A 119 -10.69 2.48 -16.54
C VAL A 119 -9.35 1.76 -16.50
N VAL A 120 -8.61 1.98 -15.42
CA VAL A 120 -7.47 1.14 -15.06
C VAL A 120 -7.88 0.23 -13.92
N GLU A 121 -7.57 -1.06 -14.02
CA GLU A 121 -7.87 -2.03 -12.98
C GLU A 121 -6.58 -2.62 -12.41
N ASP A 122 -6.65 -2.97 -11.13
CA ASP A 122 -5.58 -3.62 -10.41
C ASP A 122 -6.19 -4.75 -9.55
N VAL A 123 -5.60 -5.93 -9.65
CA VAL A 123 -6.10 -7.19 -9.11
C VAL A 123 -5.24 -7.62 -7.94
N LYS A 124 -5.87 -7.74 -6.76
CA LYS A 124 -5.22 -8.19 -5.54
C LYS A 124 -5.71 -9.58 -5.15
N CYS A 125 -4.87 -10.58 -5.35
CA CYS A 125 -5.10 -11.94 -4.87
C CYS A 125 -5.06 -11.97 -3.33
N SER A 126 -6.20 -12.24 -2.71
CA SER A 126 -6.30 -12.29 -1.25
C SER A 126 -5.59 -13.52 -0.70
N TRP A 127 -4.80 -13.33 0.36
CA TRP A 127 -3.98 -14.41 0.95
C TRP A 127 -4.84 -15.56 1.50
N THR A 128 -5.83 -15.23 2.32
CA THR A 128 -6.78 -16.15 2.95
C THR A 128 -8.22 -15.64 2.86
N LEU A 129 -9.20 -16.51 3.15
CA LEU A 129 -10.60 -16.12 3.29
C LEU A 129 -10.81 -15.04 4.38
N ARG A 130 -10.03 -15.10 5.47
CA ARG A 130 -10.07 -14.08 6.54
C ARG A 130 -9.65 -12.70 6.00
N THR A 131 -8.47 -12.63 5.37
CA THR A 131 -7.97 -11.36 4.83
C THR A 131 -8.88 -10.83 3.74
N PHE A 132 -9.47 -11.71 2.92
CA PHE A 132 -10.48 -11.32 1.95
C PHE A 132 -11.71 -10.70 2.63
N MET A 133 -12.23 -11.34 3.68
CA MET A 133 -13.38 -10.87 4.44
C MET A 133 -13.14 -9.51 5.12
N GLU A 134 -11.95 -9.28 5.67
CA GLU A 134 -11.57 -8.05 6.36
C GLU A 134 -11.43 -6.83 5.44
N VAL A 135 -11.21 -7.03 4.13
CA VAL A 135 -11.17 -5.92 3.16
C VAL A 135 -12.58 -5.36 2.99
N GLN A 136 -12.80 -4.14 3.49
CA GLN A 136 -14.08 -3.42 3.41
C GLN A 136 -13.98 -2.10 2.63
N HIS A 137 -12.77 -1.59 2.45
CA HIS A 137 -12.47 -0.37 1.72
C HIS A 137 -11.02 -0.40 1.19
N PRO A 138 -10.69 0.36 0.13
CA PRO A 138 -9.32 0.52 -0.32
C PRO A 138 -8.45 1.09 0.79
N SER A 139 -7.26 0.51 0.98
CA SER A 139 -6.26 1.12 1.86
C SER A 139 -5.77 2.45 1.27
N ALA A 140 -5.23 3.34 2.11
CA ALA A 140 -4.62 4.59 1.64
C ALA A 140 -3.47 4.34 0.63
N LEU A 141 -2.78 3.20 0.75
CA LEU A 141 -1.74 2.78 -0.18
C LEU A 141 -2.32 2.45 -1.56
N TYR A 142 -3.38 1.63 -1.61
CA TYR A 142 -4.02 1.27 -2.88
C TYR A 142 -4.77 2.44 -3.52
N PHE A 143 -5.32 3.34 -2.70
CA PHE A 143 -5.85 4.60 -3.21
C PHE A 143 -4.75 5.41 -3.89
N ALA A 144 -3.59 5.59 -3.26
CA ALA A 144 -2.46 6.29 -3.87
C ALA A 144 -1.95 5.61 -5.14
N GLN A 145 -1.87 4.27 -5.14
CA GLN A 145 -1.49 3.47 -6.32
C GLN A 145 -2.45 3.73 -7.48
N GLY A 146 -3.76 3.63 -7.25
CA GLY A 146 -4.76 3.88 -8.30
C GLY A 146 -4.70 5.30 -8.86
N GLN A 147 -4.46 6.31 -8.00
CA GLN A 147 -4.24 7.69 -8.45
C GLN A 147 -3.03 7.79 -9.38
N VAL A 148 -1.90 7.18 -9.00
CA VAL A 148 -0.69 7.16 -9.82
C VAL A 148 -0.92 6.47 -11.17
N TYR A 149 -1.61 5.33 -11.19
CA TYR A 149 -1.90 4.63 -12.44
C TYR A 149 -2.83 5.41 -13.37
N MET A 150 -3.86 6.08 -12.82
CA MET A 150 -4.68 7.02 -13.58
C MET A 150 -3.86 8.18 -14.16
N ASP A 151 -2.87 8.69 -13.42
CA ASP A 151 -1.95 9.72 -13.90
C ASP A 151 -1.04 9.27 -15.04
N LEU A 152 -0.48 8.08 -14.91
CA LEU A 152 0.44 7.50 -15.89
C LEU A 152 -0.27 7.17 -17.20
N THR A 153 -1.49 6.65 -17.12
CA THR A 153 -2.24 6.15 -18.28
C THR A 153 -3.21 7.18 -18.87
N GLY A 154 -3.47 8.29 -18.18
CA GLY A 154 -4.43 9.31 -18.62
C GLY A 154 -5.89 8.88 -18.52
N ARG A 155 -6.24 8.02 -17.55
CA ARG A 155 -7.63 7.62 -17.25
C ARG A 155 -8.15 8.36 -16.03
N ASP A 156 -9.47 8.44 -15.92
CA ASP A 156 -10.16 9.12 -14.82
C ASP A 156 -10.82 8.17 -13.81
N LYS A 157 -10.83 6.87 -14.11
CA LYS A 157 -11.43 5.84 -13.25
C LYS A 157 -10.42 4.75 -12.91
N PHE A 158 -10.48 4.31 -11.66
CA PHE A 158 -9.72 3.17 -11.18
C PHE A 158 -10.63 2.15 -10.50
N ARG A 159 -10.31 0.87 -10.72
CA ARG A 159 -11.00 -0.26 -10.11
C ARG A 159 -10.02 -1.17 -9.39
N LEU A 160 -10.14 -1.24 -8.07
CA LEU A 160 -9.40 -2.18 -7.23
C LEU A 160 -10.23 -3.45 -7.05
N CYS A 161 -9.71 -4.57 -7.52
CA CYS A 161 -10.38 -5.87 -7.52
C CYS A 161 -9.68 -6.83 -6.56
N HIS A 162 -10.25 -7.09 -5.39
CA HIS A 162 -9.79 -8.17 -4.53
C HIS A 162 -10.44 -9.49 -4.96
N VAL A 163 -9.62 -10.50 -5.26
CA VAL A 163 -10.10 -11.80 -5.72
C VAL A 163 -9.55 -12.91 -4.82
N LEU A 164 -10.41 -13.85 -4.43
CA LEU A 164 -10.02 -15.04 -3.66
C LEU A 164 -9.90 -16.25 -4.59
N VAL A 165 -8.66 -16.61 -4.89
CA VAL A 165 -8.28 -17.81 -5.64
C VAL A 165 -7.47 -18.77 -4.78
N ALA A 166 -7.39 -20.03 -5.21
CA ALA A 166 -6.62 -21.06 -4.52
C ALA A 166 -5.14 -20.65 -4.50
N THR A 167 -4.43 -21.03 -3.45
CA THR A 167 -2.99 -20.74 -3.36
C THR A 167 -2.22 -21.84 -4.09
N PRO A 168 -1.21 -21.52 -4.92
CA PRO A 168 -0.40 -22.51 -5.62
C PRO A 168 0.22 -23.51 -4.65
N LEU A 169 0.33 -24.77 -5.08
CA LEU A 169 0.78 -25.88 -4.23
C LEU A 169 2.18 -25.63 -3.66
N GLU A 170 3.06 -25.00 -4.44
CA GLU A 170 4.43 -24.68 -4.07
C GLU A 170 4.48 -23.79 -2.82
N ILE A 171 3.61 -22.78 -2.75
CA ILE A 171 3.49 -21.88 -1.61
C ILE A 171 2.88 -22.61 -0.41
N VAL A 172 1.87 -23.46 -0.64
CA VAL A 172 1.25 -24.28 0.43
C VAL A 172 2.30 -25.20 1.06
N MET A 173 3.13 -25.86 0.24
CA MET A 173 4.21 -26.72 0.71
C MET A 173 5.27 -25.93 1.50
N GLU A 174 5.56 -24.69 1.13
CA GLU A 174 6.47 -23.82 1.88
C GLU A 174 5.91 -23.48 3.27
N GLU A 175 4.63 -23.12 3.36
CA GLU A 175 3.96 -22.88 4.64
C GLU A 175 3.94 -24.14 5.53
N GLN A 176 3.77 -25.33 4.94
CA GLN A 176 3.85 -26.62 5.65
C GLN A 176 5.27 -26.88 6.19
N LYS A 177 6.31 -26.62 5.38
CA LYS A 177 7.72 -26.80 5.78
C LYS A 177 8.08 -25.99 7.02
N ARG A 178 7.51 -24.79 7.20
CA ARG A 178 7.71 -24.00 8.42
C ARG A 178 7.30 -24.78 9.69
N PHE A 179 6.23 -25.57 9.62
CA PHE A 179 5.79 -26.42 10.73
C PHE A 179 6.63 -27.68 10.83
N TYR A 180 7.02 -28.29 9.71
CA TYR A 180 7.91 -29.45 9.68
C TYR A 180 9.18 -29.21 10.50
N PHE A 181 9.87 -28.08 10.29
CA PHE A 181 11.06 -27.73 11.06
C PHE A 181 10.78 -27.43 12.53
N ARG A 182 9.60 -26.91 12.87
CA ARG A 182 9.22 -26.64 14.28
C ARG A 182 8.88 -27.91 15.06
N PHE A 183 8.50 -28.98 14.37
CA PHE A 183 8.22 -30.28 14.96
C PHE A 183 9.35 -31.29 14.73
N ASN A 184 10.60 -30.80 14.73
CA ASN A 184 11.81 -31.62 14.64
C ASN A 184 11.88 -32.52 13.41
N CYS A 185 11.33 -32.07 12.28
CA CYS A 185 11.35 -32.81 11.03
C CYS A 185 10.62 -34.18 11.09
N ASP A 186 9.66 -34.32 12.01
CA ASP A 186 8.87 -35.54 12.17
C ASP A 186 7.50 -35.42 11.49
N GLU A 187 7.36 -36.06 10.32
CA GLU A 187 6.10 -36.07 9.56
C GLU A 187 5.00 -36.89 10.23
N SER A 188 5.34 -37.76 11.20
CA SER A 188 4.37 -38.55 11.95
C SER A 188 3.80 -37.81 13.16
N ASN A 189 4.37 -36.65 13.51
CA ASN A 189 3.94 -35.86 14.65
C ASN A 189 2.48 -35.40 14.50
N HIS A 190 1.63 -35.72 15.48
CA HIS A 190 0.20 -35.38 15.42
C HIS A 190 -0.08 -33.88 15.28
N HIS A 191 0.69 -33.03 15.95
CA HIS A 191 0.54 -31.57 15.86
C HIS A 191 0.99 -31.03 14.50
N TYR A 192 2.04 -31.61 13.90
CA TYR A 192 2.43 -31.30 12.54
C TYR A 192 1.31 -31.63 11.55
N LEU A 193 0.77 -32.85 11.60
CA LEU A 193 -0.35 -33.28 10.74
C LEU A 193 -1.60 -32.41 10.92
N GLU A 194 -1.87 -31.93 12.13
CA GLU A 194 -2.95 -30.96 12.37
C GLU A 194 -2.67 -29.61 11.71
N CYS A 195 -1.46 -29.07 11.85
CA CYS A 195 -1.04 -27.84 11.19
C CYS A 195 -1.12 -27.94 9.67
N VAL A 196 -0.63 -29.03 9.07
CA VAL A 196 -0.70 -29.29 7.62
C VAL A 196 -2.14 -29.22 7.12
N ARG A 197 -3.06 -29.95 7.75
CA ARG A 197 -4.49 -29.92 7.38
C ARG A 197 -5.10 -28.53 7.46
N LYS A 198 -4.74 -27.75 8.47
CA LYS A 198 -5.22 -26.36 8.63
C LYS A 198 -4.67 -25.44 7.54
N VAL A 199 -3.39 -25.57 7.19
CA VAL A 199 -2.75 -24.81 6.10
C VAL A 199 -3.44 -25.13 4.77
N GLU A 200 -3.61 -26.41 4.45
CA GLU A 200 -4.29 -26.85 3.22
C GLU A 200 -5.72 -26.30 3.14
N SER A 201 -6.51 -26.45 4.21
CA SER A 201 -7.88 -25.96 4.26
C SER A 201 -7.94 -24.43 4.12
N MET A 202 -7.03 -23.69 4.74
CA MET A 202 -6.96 -22.24 4.65
C MET A 202 -6.66 -21.77 3.22
N HIS A 203 -5.76 -22.46 2.51
CA HIS A 203 -5.29 -22.09 1.18
C HIS A 203 -6.16 -22.59 0.03
N ALA A 204 -7.04 -23.57 0.29
CA ALA A 204 -8.07 -24.06 -0.63
C ALA A 204 -9.45 -23.40 -0.41
N ALA A 205 -9.54 -22.38 0.45
CA ALA A 205 -10.81 -21.80 0.89
C ALA A 205 -11.66 -21.16 -0.22
N SER A 206 -11.08 -20.84 -1.39
CA SER A 206 -11.84 -20.41 -2.57
C SER A 206 -12.87 -21.46 -2.99
N GLY A 207 -12.55 -22.75 -2.89
CA GLY A 207 -13.46 -23.85 -3.23
C GLY A 207 -14.70 -23.96 -2.35
N LEU A 208 -14.77 -23.22 -1.24
CA LEU A 208 -15.93 -23.19 -0.33
C LEU A 208 -17.03 -22.22 -0.80
N LEU A 209 -16.72 -21.32 -1.74
CA LEU A 209 -17.59 -20.22 -2.16
C LEU A 209 -17.90 -20.34 -3.66
N PRO A 210 -19.08 -19.92 -4.14
CA PRO A 210 -19.29 -19.71 -5.57
C PRO A 210 -18.40 -18.56 -6.10
N GLU A 211 -18.16 -18.46 -7.41
CA GLU A 211 -17.19 -17.48 -7.96
C GLU A 211 -17.60 -16.03 -7.68
N GLU A 212 -18.91 -15.71 -7.76
CA GLU A 212 -19.46 -14.38 -7.50
C GLU A 212 -19.15 -13.87 -6.07
N ASP A 213 -19.03 -14.76 -5.09
CA ASP A 213 -18.73 -14.43 -3.69
C ASP A 213 -17.22 -14.29 -3.42
N ARG A 214 -16.37 -14.56 -4.42
CA ARG A 214 -14.90 -14.50 -4.30
C ARG A 214 -14.32 -13.16 -4.74
N ILE A 215 -15.15 -12.16 -5.03
CA ILE A 215 -14.71 -10.88 -5.60
C ILE A 215 -15.23 -9.71 -4.76
N LYS A 216 -14.36 -8.72 -4.53
CA LYS A 216 -14.74 -7.40 -4.02
C LYS A 216 -14.17 -6.33 -4.94
N VAL A 217 -15.05 -5.47 -5.42
CA VAL A 217 -14.70 -4.38 -6.34
C VAL A 217 -14.85 -3.06 -5.62
N PHE A 218 -13.81 -2.22 -5.70
CA PHE A 218 -13.85 -0.85 -5.21
C PHE A 218 -13.48 0.10 -6.33
N GLU A 219 -14.36 1.04 -6.63
CA GLU A 219 -14.16 2.04 -7.68
C GLU A 219 -13.94 3.41 -7.06
N PHE A 220 -13.01 4.17 -7.64
CA PHE A 220 -12.81 5.56 -7.29
C PHE A 220 -12.25 6.35 -8.47
N GLU A 221 -12.49 7.66 -8.44
CA GLU A 221 -12.12 8.57 -9.51
C GLU A 221 -10.78 9.26 -9.24
N ARG A 222 -10.21 9.78 -10.32
CA ARG A 222 -9.02 10.62 -10.30
C ARG A 222 -9.21 11.85 -9.42
N ASN A 223 -8.19 12.16 -8.63
CA ASN A 223 -8.13 13.31 -7.75
C ASN A 223 -6.83 14.08 -8.00
N ASP A 224 -6.89 15.10 -8.85
CA ASP A 224 -5.72 15.91 -9.22
C ASP A 224 -5.10 16.65 -8.03
N ILE A 225 -5.91 17.09 -7.06
CA ILE A 225 -5.40 17.73 -5.85
C ILE A 225 -4.56 16.73 -5.04
N TYR A 226 -4.98 15.47 -4.98
CA TYR A 226 -4.22 14.40 -4.33
C TYR A 226 -2.93 14.09 -5.11
N LEU A 227 -2.99 14.01 -6.44
CA LEU A 227 -1.82 13.83 -7.30
C LEU A 227 -0.78 14.95 -7.14
N MET A 228 -1.22 16.21 -7.07
CA MET A 228 -0.32 17.34 -6.78
C MET A 228 0.40 17.17 -5.44
N LYS A 229 -0.28 16.66 -4.41
CA LYS A 229 0.35 16.35 -3.12
C LYS A 229 1.38 15.23 -3.25
N LEU A 230 1.09 14.16 -4.01
CA LEU A 230 2.03 13.07 -4.26
C LEU A 230 3.29 13.56 -4.99
N ARG A 231 3.13 14.35 -6.07
CA ARG A 231 4.26 14.92 -6.83
C ARG A 231 5.14 15.80 -5.93
N LYS A 232 4.53 16.63 -5.07
CA LYS A 232 5.28 17.40 -4.07
C LYS A 232 6.06 16.52 -3.09
N ARG A 233 5.52 15.36 -2.70
CA ARG A 233 6.28 14.38 -1.88
C ARG A 233 7.47 13.82 -2.64
N VAL A 234 7.32 13.50 -3.92
CA VAL A 234 8.44 13.02 -4.75
C VAL A 234 9.55 14.08 -4.85
N GLU A 235 9.19 15.36 -5.03
CA GLU A 235 10.16 16.46 -5.06
C GLU A 235 10.92 16.59 -3.73
N GLN A 236 10.21 16.51 -2.60
CA GLN A 236 10.82 16.51 -1.28
C GLN A 236 11.72 15.30 -1.07
N ALA A 237 11.32 14.11 -1.53
CA ALA A 237 12.12 12.89 -1.46
C ALA A 237 13.40 13.01 -2.28
N ARG A 238 13.34 13.64 -3.46
CA ARG A 238 14.52 13.91 -4.31
C ARG A 238 15.52 14.85 -3.65
N VAL A 239 15.06 15.81 -2.85
CA VAL A 239 15.96 16.67 -2.05
C VAL A 239 16.73 15.83 -1.04
N VAL A 240 16.02 15.00 -0.26
CA VAL A 240 16.66 14.09 0.72
C VAL A 240 17.59 13.10 0.03
N TYR A 241 17.16 12.50 -1.08
CA TYR A 241 17.99 11.56 -1.85
C TYR A 241 19.35 12.16 -2.21
N ARG A 242 19.40 13.42 -2.64
CA ARG A 242 20.63 14.10 -3.05
C ARG A 242 21.58 14.42 -1.90
N THR A 243 21.10 14.41 -0.66
CA THR A 243 21.92 14.65 0.53
C THR A 243 22.45 13.35 1.15
N LEU A 244 21.97 12.19 0.71
CA LEU A 244 22.38 10.89 1.25
C LEU A 244 23.86 10.61 0.98
N THR A 245 24.55 10.11 2.01
CA THR A 245 25.91 9.59 1.91
C THR A 245 26.07 8.37 2.80
N LEU A 246 27.07 7.52 2.53
CA LEU A 246 27.40 6.39 3.41
C LEU A 246 27.85 6.81 4.82
N ARG A 247 28.27 8.07 5.01
CA ARG A 247 28.73 8.60 6.31
C ARG A 247 27.58 9.07 7.20
N GLY A 248 26.33 8.98 6.72
CA GLY A 248 25.15 9.55 7.36
C GLY A 248 24.75 10.87 6.71
N ASP A 249 23.51 11.29 7.01
CA ASP A 249 22.94 12.55 6.55
C ASP A 249 23.82 13.69 7.11
N ASN A 250 24.40 14.53 6.23
CA ASN A 250 25.12 15.74 6.66
C ASN A 250 24.09 16.76 7.16
N ASP A 251 23.54 16.53 8.34
CA ASP A 251 22.86 17.57 9.12
C ASP A 251 23.95 18.48 9.71
N GLY A 252 24.39 19.45 8.92
CA GLY A 252 25.13 20.62 9.38
C GLY A 252 24.20 21.66 9.99
#